data_AF-A0A6B3LE84-F1
#
_entry.id   AF-A0A6B3LE84-F1
#
_cell.length_a   1.000
_cell.length_b   1.000
_cell.length_c   1.000
_cell.angle_alpha   90.00
_cell.angle_beta   90.00
_cell.angle_gamma   90.00
#
_symmetry.space_group_name_H-M   'P 1'
#
loop_
_entity.id
_entity.type
_entity.pdbx_description
1 polymer ?
#
loop_
_entity_poly.entity_id
_entity_poly.type
_entity_poly.pdbx_seq_one_letter_code
_entity_poly.pdbx_strand_id
1 'polypeptide(L)'
;MKKLAYLLTVVAGVIALPLSAHAADQADYEKLGDKMVALIGKMVDQVESVTDEATADTAVAAIQKLAKEEVPKISEEMKKLGKPSAEIEEAMNKKLQTQMEGHMTRMMTAMMSLAQKDPAAMQKLQGGMESFFNAMQESDPWEGKEADEAPAEEEKEAA
;
A
#
# COMPACT_ATOMS: atom_id res chain seq x y z
N MET A 1 -55.70 -8.80 21.55
CA MET A 1 -54.45 -9.53 21.84
C MET A 1 -53.96 -10.31 20.60
N LYS A 2 -53.45 -9.60 19.58
CA LYS A 2 -52.89 -10.21 18.33
C LYS A 2 -51.76 -9.34 17.75
N LYS A 3 -50.77 -8.98 18.57
CA LYS A 3 -49.58 -8.21 18.14
C LYS A 3 -48.27 -8.78 18.67
N LEU A 4 -48.24 -10.10 18.93
CA LEU A 4 -47.10 -10.80 19.53
C LEU A 4 -46.41 -11.80 18.59
N ALA A 5 -46.74 -11.79 17.29
CA ALA A 5 -46.23 -12.79 16.33
C ALA A 5 -45.53 -12.23 15.08
N TYR A 6 -45.39 -10.90 14.94
CA TYR A 6 -44.77 -10.30 13.75
C TYR A 6 -43.33 -9.82 13.94
N LEU A 7 -42.79 -9.90 15.17
CA LEU A 7 -41.43 -9.47 15.49
C LEU A 7 -40.39 -10.60 15.44
N LEU A 8 -40.81 -11.85 15.17
CA LEU A 8 -39.90 -13.01 15.12
C LEU A 8 -39.61 -13.53 13.71
N THR A 9 -40.20 -12.95 12.66
CA THR A 9 -40.03 -13.41 11.26
C THR A 9 -39.18 -12.50 10.38
N VAL A 10 -38.67 -11.37 10.90
CA VAL A 10 -37.74 -10.49 10.15
C VAL A 10 -36.27 -10.86 10.42
N VAL A 11 -35.98 -11.74 11.39
CA VAL A 11 -34.61 -12.19 11.70
C VAL A 11 -34.13 -13.34 10.78
N ALA A 12 -35.01 -13.90 9.93
CA ALA A 12 -34.66 -15.03 9.06
C ALA A 12 -34.30 -14.62 7.61
N GLY A 13 -34.26 -13.32 7.27
CA GLY A 13 -34.12 -12.83 5.90
C GLY A 13 -32.76 -12.22 5.52
N VAL A 14 -31.76 -12.23 6.40
CA VAL A 14 -30.46 -11.54 6.15
C VAL A 14 -29.31 -12.52 5.83
N ILE A 15 -29.57 -13.83 5.78
CA ILE A 15 -28.52 -14.84 5.51
C ILE A 15 -28.62 -15.34 4.05
N ALA A 16 -28.43 -14.45 3.08
CA ALA A 16 -28.19 -14.85 1.69
C ALA A 16 -27.58 -13.73 0.82
N LEU A 17 -26.83 -12.78 1.41
CA LEU A 17 -25.88 -12.01 0.61
C LEU A 17 -24.57 -12.80 0.61
N PRO A 18 -23.99 -13.11 -0.57
CA PRO A 18 -22.78 -13.89 -0.64
C PRO A 18 -21.68 -13.09 0.05
N LEU A 19 -21.16 -13.64 1.16
CA LEU A 19 -19.95 -13.27 1.90
C LEU A 19 -18.73 -13.24 0.95
N SER A 20 -18.75 -12.31 0.01
CA SER A 20 -17.73 -12.14 -1.04
C SER A 20 -16.73 -11.06 -0.63
N ALA A 21 -16.60 -10.81 0.66
CA ALA A 21 -15.51 -10.06 1.25
C ALA A 21 -14.83 -11.05 2.19
N HIS A 22 -13.80 -11.74 1.69
CA HIS A 22 -12.89 -12.44 2.57
C HIS A 22 -12.35 -11.38 3.52
N ALA A 23 -12.71 -11.46 4.80
CA ALA A 23 -11.88 -10.89 5.84
C ALA A 23 -10.55 -11.64 5.74
N ALA A 24 -9.63 -11.13 4.93
CA ALA A 24 -8.26 -11.60 5.01
C ALA A 24 -7.82 -11.39 6.47
N ASP A 25 -7.33 -12.46 7.09
CA ASP A 25 -6.90 -12.38 8.48
C ASP A 25 -5.71 -11.41 8.57
N GLN A 26 -5.59 -10.69 9.68
CA GLN A 26 -4.52 -9.70 9.92
C GLN A 26 -3.12 -10.21 9.52
N ALA A 27 -2.87 -11.50 9.68
CA ALA A 27 -1.61 -12.15 9.30
C ALA A 27 -1.26 -12.07 7.81
N ASP A 28 -2.26 -12.10 6.91
CA ASP A 28 -2.00 -12.02 5.47
C ASP A 28 -1.70 -10.58 5.02
N TYR A 29 -2.37 -9.62 5.65
CA TYR A 29 -2.04 -8.20 5.52
C TYR A 29 -0.64 -7.89 6.07
N GLU A 30 -0.25 -8.48 7.20
CA GLU A 30 1.11 -8.32 7.74
C GLU A 30 2.18 -8.88 6.80
N LYS A 31 1.96 -10.07 6.20
CA LYS A 31 2.90 -10.63 5.20
C LYS A 31 3.03 -9.73 3.97
N LEU A 32 1.92 -9.16 3.51
CA LEU A 32 1.91 -8.23 2.39
C LEU A 32 2.68 -6.94 2.75
N GLY A 33 2.46 -6.43 3.96
CA GLY A 33 3.21 -5.32 4.54
C GLY A 33 4.71 -5.57 4.57
N ASP A 34 5.14 -6.74 5.06
CA ASP A 34 6.54 -7.15 5.08
C ASP A 34 7.14 -7.22 3.67
N LYS A 35 6.37 -7.66 2.66
CA LYS A 35 6.81 -7.65 1.25
C LYS A 35 6.99 -6.23 0.71
N MET A 36 6.10 -5.31 1.04
CA MET A 36 6.22 -3.90 0.66
C MET A 36 7.46 -3.26 1.29
N VAL A 37 7.65 -3.46 2.60
CA VAL A 37 8.85 -3.00 3.33
C VAL A 37 10.11 -3.57 2.70
N ALA A 38 10.15 -4.87 2.39
CA ALA A 38 11.29 -5.51 1.75
C ALA A 38 11.55 -4.96 0.34
N LEU A 39 10.50 -4.70 -0.45
CA LEU A 39 10.65 -4.09 -1.78
C LEU A 39 11.26 -2.69 -1.69
N ILE A 40 10.78 -1.87 -0.77
CA ILE A 40 11.30 -0.53 -0.53
C ILE A 40 12.76 -0.62 -0.03
N GLY A 41 13.06 -1.57 0.85
CA GLY A 41 14.44 -1.87 1.26
C GLY A 41 15.36 -2.16 0.09
N LYS A 42 14.95 -3.01 -0.86
CA LYS A 42 15.73 -3.30 -2.08
C LYS A 42 15.97 -2.04 -2.92
N MET A 43 14.97 -1.17 -3.06
CA MET A 43 15.14 0.10 -3.77
C MET A 43 16.15 0.99 -3.05
N VAL A 44 16.06 1.12 -1.73
CA VAL A 44 17.01 1.89 -0.91
C VAL A 44 18.44 1.34 -1.04
N ASP A 45 18.61 0.02 -1.05
CA ASP A 45 19.92 -0.61 -1.26
C ASP A 45 20.51 -0.23 -2.64
N GLN A 46 19.68 -0.09 -3.68
CA GLN A 46 20.14 0.41 -4.98
C GLN A 46 20.57 1.87 -4.89
N VAL A 47 19.79 2.73 -4.23
CA VAL A 47 20.12 4.16 -4.03
C VAL A 47 21.44 4.31 -3.26
N GLU A 48 21.65 3.53 -2.20
CA GLU A 48 22.89 3.54 -1.41
C GLU A 48 24.12 3.07 -2.18
N SER A 49 23.94 2.22 -3.19
CA SER A 49 25.03 1.71 -4.02
C SER A 49 25.60 2.74 -5.00
N VAL A 50 24.93 3.88 -5.19
CA VAL A 50 25.34 4.90 -6.16
C VAL A 50 26.44 5.78 -5.58
N THR A 51 27.59 5.77 -6.24
CA THR A 51 28.75 6.59 -5.89
C THR A 51 29.15 7.59 -6.98
N ASP A 52 28.67 7.37 -8.19
CA ASP A 52 29.03 8.09 -9.42
C ASP A 52 27.97 7.84 -10.52
N GLU A 53 28.11 8.50 -11.66
CA GLU A 53 27.19 8.32 -12.79
C GLU A 53 27.08 6.88 -13.33
N ALA A 54 28.17 6.11 -13.35
CA ALA A 54 28.16 4.76 -13.93
C ALA A 54 27.39 3.77 -13.04
N THR A 55 27.58 3.89 -11.72
CA THR A 55 26.80 3.15 -10.72
C THR A 55 25.35 3.64 -10.68
N ALA A 56 25.09 4.93 -10.94
CA ALA A 56 23.73 5.47 -11.06
C ALA A 56 22.93 4.80 -12.19
N ASP A 57 23.52 4.65 -13.38
CA ASP A 57 22.84 4.00 -14.52
C ASP A 57 22.48 2.54 -14.19
N THR A 58 23.35 1.84 -13.47
CA THR A 58 23.10 0.46 -13.01
C THR A 58 21.97 0.41 -11.97
N ALA A 59 22.01 1.31 -10.98
CA ALA A 59 20.99 1.40 -9.94
C ALA A 59 19.62 1.77 -10.53
N VAL A 60 19.57 2.71 -11.49
CA VAL A 60 18.34 3.08 -12.21
C VAL A 60 17.73 1.86 -12.91
N ALA A 61 18.55 1.09 -13.65
CA ALA A 61 18.06 -0.12 -14.32
C ALA A 61 17.53 -1.16 -13.32
N ALA A 62 18.20 -1.32 -12.17
CA ALA A 62 17.75 -2.23 -11.10
C ALA A 62 16.43 -1.75 -10.46
N ILE A 63 16.30 -0.45 -10.16
CA ILE A 63 15.06 0.13 -9.61
C ILE A 63 13.91 -0.01 -10.60
N GLN A 64 14.13 0.25 -11.89
CA GLN A 64 13.11 0.05 -12.92
C GLN A 64 12.70 -1.42 -13.04
N LYS A 65 13.64 -2.35 -12.85
CA LYS A 65 13.33 -3.78 -12.83
C LYS A 65 12.46 -4.15 -11.63
N LEU A 66 12.78 -3.64 -10.43
CA LEU A 66 11.92 -3.80 -9.24
C LEU A 66 10.51 -3.26 -9.50
N ALA A 67 10.40 -2.07 -10.08
CA ALA A 67 9.13 -1.45 -10.44
C ALA A 67 8.30 -2.33 -11.41
N LYS A 68 8.94 -2.94 -12.40
CA LYS A 68 8.25 -3.76 -13.40
C LYS A 68 7.90 -5.17 -12.92
N GLU A 69 8.73 -5.77 -12.06
CA GLU A 69 8.62 -7.20 -11.72
C GLU A 69 7.97 -7.46 -10.37
N GLU A 70 8.16 -6.58 -9.38
CA GLU A 70 7.73 -6.83 -8.00
C GLU A 70 6.48 -6.03 -7.66
N VAL A 71 6.39 -4.76 -8.08
CA VAL A 71 5.22 -3.90 -7.79
C VAL A 71 3.91 -4.52 -8.31
N PRO A 72 3.82 -5.02 -9.56
CA PRO A 72 2.58 -5.61 -10.05
C PRO A 72 2.17 -6.86 -9.26
N LYS A 73 3.13 -7.68 -8.80
CA LYS A 73 2.84 -8.87 -8.00
C LYS A 73 2.25 -8.50 -6.64
N ILE A 74 2.85 -7.51 -5.97
CA ILE A 74 2.34 -7.02 -4.69
C ILE A 74 0.95 -6.39 -4.89
N SER A 75 0.73 -5.64 -5.97
CA SER A 75 -0.59 -5.10 -6.32
C SER A 75 -1.63 -6.19 -6.55
N GLU A 76 -1.29 -7.27 -7.27
CA GLU A 76 -2.20 -8.41 -7.44
C GLU A 76 -2.54 -9.08 -6.11
N GLU A 77 -1.58 -9.19 -5.19
CA GLU A 77 -1.83 -9.71 -3.84
C GLU A 77 -2.73 -8.76 -3.03
N MET A 78 -2.50 -7.45 -3.11
CA MET A 78 -3.39 -6.43 -2.51
C MET A 78 -4.82 -6.54 -3.04
N LYS A 79 -4.99 -6.67 -4.37
CA LYS A 79 -6.31 -6.85 -5.01
C LYS A 79 -7.03 -8.09 -4.50
N LYS A 80 -6.30 -9.19 -4.29
CA LYS A 80 -6.87 -10.46 -3.78
C LYS A 80 -7.29 -10.35 -2.31
N LEU A 81 -6.52 -9.65 -1.49
CA LEU A 81 -6.81 -9.51 -0.06
C LEU A 81 -7.95 -8.53 0.22
N GLY A 82 -8.20 -7.56 -0.66
CA GLY A 82 -9.22 -6.55 -0.41
C GLY A 82 -8.70 -5.38 0.41
N LYS A 83 -9.49 -4.31 0.50
CA LYS A 83 -9.14 -3.15 1.33
C LYS A 83 -9.15 -3.58 2.80
N PRO A 84 -8.07 -3.34 3.58
CA PRO A 84 -8.07 -3.67 5.00
C PRO A 84 -9.14 -2.87 5.75
N SER A 85 -9.60 -3.41 6.88
CA SER A 85 -10.38 -2.61 7.84
C SER A 85 -9.52 -1.53 8.49
N ALA A 86 -10.14 -0.49 9.03
CA ALA A 86 -9.41 0.58 9.75
C ALA A 86 -8.55 0.03 10.91
N GLU A 87 -9.03 -0.98 11.63
CA GLU A 87 -8.27 -1.62 12.71
C GLU A 87 -7.01 -2.34 12.21
N ILE A 88 -7.12 -3.05 11.08
CA ILE A 88 -5.97 -3.73 10.46
C ILE A 88 -5.00 -2.70 9.89
N GLU A 89 -5.51 -1.63 9.27
CA GLU A 89 -4.71 -0.53 8.74
C GLU A 89 -3.91 0.16 9.87
N GLU A 90 -4.53 0.49 10.99
CA GLU A 90 -3.85 1.08 12.15
C GLU A 90 -2.78 0.14 12.73
N ALA A 91 -3.12 -1.14 12.88
CA ALA A 91 -2.18 -2.15 13.38
C ALA A 91 -0.97 -2.33 12.46
N MET A 92 -1.21 -2.39 11.14
CA MET A 92 -0.14 -2.44 10.14
C MET A 92 0.71 -1.19 10.15
N ASN A 93 0.10 0.00 10.16
CA ASN A 93 0.82 1.27 10.19
C ASN A 93 1.76 1.31 11.39
N LYS A 94 1.28 0.99 12.58
CA LYS A 94 2.10 0.95 13.80
C LYS A 94 3.23 -0.07 13.72
N LYS A 95 2.98 -1.25 13.14
CA LYS A 95 4.00 -2.31 13.00
C LYS A 95 5.10 -1.92 12.01
N LEU A 96 4.73 -1.41 10.85
CA LEU A 96 5.64 -1.19 9.73
C LEU A 96 6.31 0.20 9.77
N GLN A 97 5.74 1.16 10.52
CA GLN A 97 6.23 2.53 10.62
C GLN A 97 7.74 2.59 10.89
N THR A 98 8.23 1.89 11.90
CA THR A 98 9.67 1.95 12.27
C THR A 98 10.56 1.40 11.16
N GLN A 99 10.15 0.35 10.46
CA GLN A 99 10.95 -0.21 9.36
C GLN A 99 10.97 0.75 8.17
N MET A 100 9.81 1.32 7.84
CA MET A 100 9.67 2.32 6.80
C MET A 100 10.48 3.58 7.08
N GLU A 101 10.40 4.13 8.30
CA GLU A 101 11.22 5.27 8.73
C GLU A 101 12.72 4.98 8.62
N GLY A 102 13.14 3.75 8.95
CA GLY A 102 14.53 3.31 8.80
C GLY A 102 15.00 3.33 7.34
N HIS A 103 14.19 2.78 6.43
CA HIS A 103 14.47 2.82 4.99
C HIS A 103 14.48 4.26 4.44
N MET A 104 13.51 5.08 4.83
CA MET A 104 13.42 6.47 4.38
C MET A 104 14.61 7.31 4.86
N THR A 105 15.04 7.12 6.11
CA THR A 105 16.23 7.81 6.67
C THR A 105 17.51 7.44 5.90
N ARG A 106 17.68 6.16 5.61
CA ARG A 106 18.79 5.64 4.79
C ARG A 106 18.77 6.24 3.38
N MET A 107 17.62 6.22 2.73
CA MET A 107 17.44 6.80 1.40
C MET A 107 17.78 8.29 1.37
N MET A 108 17.23 9.08 2.30
CA MET A 108 17.52 10.52 2.39
C MET A 108 19.02 10.78 2.61
N THR A 109 19.66 9.99 3.47
CA THR A 109 21.10 10.13 3.76
C THR A 109 21.94 9.86 2.51
N ALA A 110 21.62 8.79 1.77
CA ALA A 110 22.28 8.45 0.52
C ALA A 110 22.08 9.54 -0.54
N MET A 111 20.84 9.98 -0.74
CA MET A 111 20.48 11.06 -1.68
C MET A 111 21.18 12.38 -1.34
N MET A 112 21.22 12.78 -0.07
CA MET A 112 21.92 14.00 0.36
C MET A 112 23.43 13.88 0.13
N SER A 113 24.01 12.72 0.43
CA SER A 113 25.44 12.49 0.19
C SER A 113 25.78 12.54 -1.30
N LEU A 114 24.94 11.91 -2.13
CA LEU A 114 25.12 11.88 -3.58
C LEU A 114 24.93 13.26 -4.19
N ALA A 115 23.90 14.00 -3.79
CA ALA A 115 23.65 15.37 -4.28
C ALA A 115 24.82 16.33 -4.01
N GLN A 116 25.57 16.14 -2.92
CA GLN A 116 26.74 16.95 -2.61
C GLN A 116 27.99 16.55 -3.43
N LYS A 117 28.13 15.26 -3.75
CA LYS A 117 29.32 14.71 -4.42
C LYS A 117 29.20 14.72 -5.94
N ASP A 118 28.05 14.32 -6.44
CA ASP A 118 27.76 14.14 -7.85
C ASP A 118 26.27 14.45 -8.14
N PRO A 119 25.95 15.73 -8.40
CA PRO A 119 24.60 16.15 -8.75
C PRO A 119 24.04 15.50 -10.03
N ALA A 120 24.91 15.09 -10.96
CA ALA A 120 24.50 14.47 -12.21
C ALA A 120 24.04 13.02 -11.98
N ALA A 121 24.80 12.25 -11.20
CA ALA A 121 24.38 10.93 -10.73
C ALA A 121 23.05 10.99 -9.96
N MET A 122 22.87 12.02 -9.12
CA MET A 122 21.63 12.25 -8.39
C MET A 122 20.43 12.48 -9.32
N GLN A 123 20.59 13.31 -10.36
CA GLN A 123 19.52 13.58 -11.33
C GLN A 123 19.10 12.32 -12.10
N LYS A 124 20.06 11.46 -12.47
CA LYS A 124 19.76 10.16 -13.09
C LYS A 124 18.96 9.26 -12.15
N LEU A 125 19.39 9.18 -10.90
CA LEU A 125 18.77 8.33 -9.89
C LEU A 125 17.32 8.75 -9.60
N GLN A 126 17.04 10.05 -9.60
CA GLN A 126 15.68 10.59 -9.43
C GLN A 126 14.70 10.04 -10.47
N GLY A 127 15.08 9.94 -11.75
CA GLY A 127 14.20 9.38 -12.78
C GLY A 127 13.89 7.89 -12.59
N GLY A 128 14.85 7.13 -12.08
CA GLY A 128 14.64 5.72 -11.71
C GLY A 128 13.67 5.59 -10.53
N MET A 129 13.86 6.39 -9.49
CA MET A 129 12.96 6.42 -8.33
C MET A 129 11.55 6.89 -8.69
N GLU A 130 11.42 7.93 -9.51
CA GLU A 130 10.12 8.43 -10.00
C GLU A 130 9.36 7.32 -10.72
N SER A 131 10.03 6.56 -11.59
CA SER A 131 9.42 5.41 -12.27
C SER A 131 8.92 4.35 -11.29
N PHE A 132 9.65 4.11 -10.20
CA PHE A 132 9.24 3.16 -9.17
C PHE A 132 8.03 3.67 -8.37
N PHE A 133 8.01 4.95 -7.97
CA PHE A 133 6.87 5.55 -7.28
C PHE A 133 5.62 5.62 -8.17
N ASN A 134 5.78 6.00 -9.43
CA ASN A 134 4.68 6.00 -10.40
C ASN A 134 4.12 4.58 -10.57
N ALA A 135 4.99 3.55 -10.66
CA ALA A 135 4.54 2.17 -10.73
C ALA A 135 3.75 1.76 -9.48
N MET A 136 4.18 2.15 -8.27
CA MET A 136 3.44 1.86 -7.04
C MET A 136 2.08 2.58 -7.01
N GLN A 137 2.05 3.86 -7.41
CA GLN A 137 0.82 4.64 -7.44
C GLN A 137 -0.19 4.09 -8.45
N GLU A 138 0.24 3.88 -9.71
CA GLU A 138 -0.61 3.30 -10.77
C GLU A 138 -1.07 1.88 -10.44
N SER A 139 -0.32 1.18 -9.58
CA SER A 139 -0.66 -0.15 -9.12
C SER A 139 -1.47 -0.16 -7.83
N ASP A 140 -1.79 1.00 -7.24
CA ASP A 140 -2.70 1.07 -6.08
C ASP A 140 -4.09 0.59 -6.52
N PRO A 141 -4.57 -0.56 -6.02
CA PRO A 141 -5.86 -1.07 -6.43
C PRO A 141 -7.05 -0.29 -5.83
N TRP A 142 -6.77 0.70 -4.98
CA TRP A 142 -7.78 1.49 -4.27
C TRP A 142 -7.89 2.94 -4.78
N GLU A 143 -6.96 3.43 -5.61
CA GLU A 143 -7.13 4.72 -6.29
C GLU A 143 -8.37 4.68 -7.21
N GLY A 144 -9.34 5.56 -6.95
CA GLY A 144 -10.61 5.64 -7.70
C GLY A 144 -11.80 4.93 -7.05
N LYS A 145 -11.63 4.24 -5.92
CA LYS A 145 -12.73 3.95 -5.01
C LYS A 145 -12.71 5.02 -3.94
N GLU A 146 -13.42 6.13 -4.18
CA GLU A 146 -13.98 6.92 -3.09
C GLU A 146 -14.49 5.92 -2.06
N ALA A 147 -14.12 6.13 -0.80
CA ALA A 147 -14.73 5.39 0.29
C ALA A 147 -16.23 5.36 0.00
N ASP A 148 -16.77 4.18 -0.34
CA ASP A 148 -18.20 3.95 -0.35
C ASP A 148 -18.65 4.57 0.95
N GLU A 149 -19.34 5.70 0.83
CA GLU A 149 -19.81 6.48 1.94
C GLU A 149 -20.46 5.46 2.85
N ALA A 150 -19.87 5.25 4.04
CA ALA A 150 -20.65 4.68 5.13
C ALA A 150 -21.93 5.51 5.11
N PRO A 151 -23.12 4.93 4.84
CA PRO A 151 -24.31 5.73 4.63
C PRO A 151 -24.47 6.55 5.89
N ALA A 152 -24.14 7.84 5.78
CA ALA A 152 -24.40 8.80 6.82
C ALA A 152 -25.90 8.71 7.00
N GLU A 153 -26.32 8.35 8.22
CA GLU A 153 -27.72 8.43 8.64
C GLU A 153 -28.21 9.84 8.32
N GLU A 154 -28.81 10.03 7.14
CA GLU A 154 -29.70 11.16 6.89
C GLU A 154 -30.95 10.89 7.73
N GLU A 155 -30.90 11.31 8.99
CA GLU A 155 -32.08 11.83 9.66
C GLU A 155 -32.70 12.90 8.76
N LYS A 156 -33.69 12.49 7.96
CA LYS A 156 -34.72 13.37 7.43
C LYS A 156 -36.08 12.77 7.73
N GLU A 157 -36.61 13.27 8.85
CA GLU A 157 -37.93 13.87 8.95
C GLU A 157 -39.12 13.06 8.40
N ALA A 158 -39.91 12.48 9.31
CA ALA A 158 -41.34 12.30 9.08
C ALA A 158 -42.14 12.36 10.40
N ALA A 159 -42.88 13.47 10.53
CA ALA A 159 -44.05 13.74 11.39
C ALA A 159 -43.83 14.25 12.83
#